data_AF-A0A6B9TE66-F1
#
_entry.id   AF-A0A6B9TE66-F1
#
_cell.length_a   1.000
_cell.length_b   1.000
_cell.length_c   1.000
_cell.angle_alpha   90.00
_cell.angle_beta   90.00
_cell.angle_gamma   90.00
#
_symmetry.space_group_name_H-M   'P 1'
#
loop_
_entity.id
_entity.type
_entity.pdbx_description
1 polymer ?
#
loop_
_entity_poly.entity_id
_entity_poly.type
_entity_poly.pdbx_seq_one_letter_code
_entity_poly.pdbx_strand_id
1 'polypeptide(L)' 'MTKMECTSCKQEIPLVETYVKFECPMCGEMIYRCQKCRTFGHTYRCKCGFEGP' A
#
# COMPACT_ATOMS: atom_id res chain seq x y z
N MET A 1 -16.40 10.76 2.41
CA MET A 1 -15.00 10.88 1.95
C MET A 1 -14.43 9.48 1.87
N THR A 2 -14.12 8.99 0.67
CA THR A 2 -13.60 7.64 0.44
C THR A 2 -12.15 7.59 0.89
N LYS A 3 -11.89 6.95 2.04
CA LYS A 3 -10.55 6.82 2.62
C LYS A 3 -9.91 5.54 2.08
N MET A 4 -8.80 5.66 1.34
CA MET A 4 -7.98 4.50 0.96
C MET A 4 -6.86 4.35 1.99
N GLU A 5 -6.59 3.13 2.44
CA GLU A 5 -5.56 2.84 3.45
C GLU A 5 -4.29 2.29 2.80
N CYS A 6 -3.13 2.79 3.21
CA CYS A 6 -1.84 2.28 2.75
C CYS A 6 -1.48 0.96 3.45
N THR A 7 -1.16 -0.08 2.69
CA THR A 7 -0.83 -1.41 3.23
C THR A 7 0.51 -1.46 3.99
N SER A 8 1.40 -0.47 3.81
CA SER A 8 2.66 -0.37 4.58
C SER A 8 2.50 0.33 5.92
N CYS A 9 2.08 1.60 5.91
CA CYS A 9 2.01 2.39 7.12
C CYS A 9 0.65 2.30 7.83
N LYS A 10 -0.34 1.63 7.21
CA LYS A 10 -1.74 1.60 7.66
C LYS A 10 -2.32 2.99 7.90
N GLN A 11 -1.75 4.00 7.25
CA GLN A 11 -2.27 5.36 7.28
C GLN A 11 -3.22 5.59 6.14
N GLU A 12 -4.17 6.47 6.39
CA GLU A 12 -5.09 7.00 5.39
C GLU A 12 -4.29 7.73 4.31
N ILE A 13 -4.53 7.37 3.04
CA ILE A 13 -4.00 8.07 1.89
C ILE A 13 -4.96 9.22 1.58
N PRO A 14 -4.54 10.48 1.75
CA PRO A 14 -5.38 11.60 1.39
C PRO A 14 -5.55 11.65 -0.13
N LEU A 15 -6.74 12.04 -0.61
CA LEU A 15 -7.08 12.10 -2.05
C LEU A 15 -6.15 13.02 -2.87
N VAL A 16 -5.45 13.94 -2.20
CA VAL A 16 -4.47 14.85 -2.81
C VAL A 16 -3.11 14.17 -3.04
N GLU A 17 -2.84 13.05 -2.38
CA GLU A 17 -1.55 12.35 -2.46
C GLU A 17 -1.59 11.29 -3.55
N THR A 18 -0.51 11.19 -4.32
CA THR A 18 -0.38 10.13 -5.33
C THR A 18 -0.15 8.78 -4.65
N TYR A 19 -0.94 7.79 -5.01
CA TYR A 19 -0.79 6.42 -4.55
C TYR A 19 -0.65 5.46 -5.74
N VAL A 20 -0.07 4.30 -5.47
CA VAL A 20 -0.09 3.19 -6.41
C VAL A 20 -1.03 2.11 -5.92
N LYS A 21 -1.70 1.46 -6.86
CA LYS A 21 -2.42 0.23 -6.64
C LYS A 21 -1.79 -0.86 -7.51
N PHE A 22 -1.54 -2.02 -6.94
CA PHE A 22 -1.02 -3.18 -7.65
C PHE A 22 -1.52 -4.46 -6.99
N GLU A 23 -1.46 -5.55 -7.74
CA GLU A 23 -1.93 -6.85 -7.29
C GLU A 23 -0.80 -7.58 -6.56
N CYS A 24 -1.12 -8.21 -5.43
CA CYS A 24 -0.14 -9.03 -4.72
C CYS A 24 0.29 -10.21 -5.61
N PRO A 25 1.60 -10.46 -5.81
CA PRO A 25 2.06 -11.59 -6.63
C PRO A 25 1.75 -12.97 -6.02
N MET A 26 1.42 -13.03 -4.72
CA MET A 26 1.13 -14.28 -4.01
C MET A 26 -0.36 -14.64 -3.96
N CYS A 27 -1.25 -13.65 -3.81
CA CYS A 27 -2.68 -13.89 -3.64
C CYS A 27 -3.60 -13.08 -4.57
N GLY A 28 -3.06 -12.15 -5.35
CA GLY A 28 -3.84 -11.26 -6.22
C GLY A 28 -4.62 -10.17 -5.48
N GLU A 29 -4.43 -9.98 -4.17
CA GLU A 29 -5.13 -8.92 -3.43
C GLU A 29 -4.64 -7.53 -3.87
N MET A 30 -5.55 -6.56 -3.95
CA MET A 30 -5.19 -5.18 -4.28
C MET A 30 -4.46 -4.52 -3.11
N ILE A 31 -3.21 -4.15 -3.35
CA ILE A 31 -2.35 -3.44 -2.41
C ILE A 31 -2.29 -1.98 -2.82
N TYR A 32 -2.48 -1.09 -1.85
CA TYR A 32 -2.40 0.35 -2.03
C TYR A 32 -1.20 0.88 -1.26
N ARG A 33 -0.32 1.61 -1.92
CA ARG A 33 0.85 2.22 -1.27
C ARG A 33 0.91 3.72 -1.55
N CYS A 34 1.05 4.49 -0.48
CA CYS A 34 1.27 5.93 -0.59
C CYS A 34 2.67 6.24 -1.13
N GLN A 35 2.82 7.43 -1.72
CA GLN A 35 4.10 7.88 -2.25
C GLN A 35 5.19 7.87 -1.17
N LYS A 36 4.90 8.35 0.05
CA LYS A 36 5.87 8.37 1.16
C LYS A 36 6.46 6.97 1.41
N CYS A 37 5.62 5.96 1.58
CA CYS A 37 6.09 4.60 1.84
C CYS A 37 6.97 4.05 0.69
N ARG A 38 6.67 4.41 -0.56
CA ARG A 38 7.53 4.09 -1.70
C ARG A 38 8.85 4.84 -1.68
N THR A 39 8.83 6.14 -1.40
CA THR A 39 10.03 6.99 -1.36
C THR A 39 10.99 6.55 -0.24
N PHE A 40 10.44 6.16 0.91
CA PHE A 40 11.22 5.66 2.04
C PHE A 40 11.55 4.17 1.95
N GLY A 41 10.99 3.44 0.96
CA GLY A 41 11.24 2.00 0.81
C GLY A 41 10.75 1.17 2.00
N HIS A 42 9.65 1.56 2.64
CA HIS A 42 9.08 0.78 3.73
C HIS A 42 8.64 -0.58 3.20
N THR A 43 8.78 -1.66 3.97
CA THR A 43 8.16 -2.92 3.57
C THR A 43 6.63 -2.82 3.71
N TYR A 44 5.89 -3.49 2.82
CA TYR A 44 4.46 -3.72 2.96
C TYR A 44 4.22 -5.18 3.29
N ARG A 45 3.23 -5.44 4.14
CA ARG A 45 2.79 -6.78 4.46
C ARG A 45 1.39 -7.00 3.92
N CYS A 46 1.28 -7.89 2.93
CA CYS A 46 0.00 -8.31 2.40
C CYS A 46 -0.73 -9.23 3.41
N LYS A 47 -2.06 -9.32 3.31
CA LYS A 47 -2.88 -10.20 4.16
C LYS A 47 -2.53 -11.69 4.02
N CYS A 48 -2.01 -12.10 2.87
CA CYS A 48 -1.53 -13.46 2.66
C CYS A 48 -0.23 -13.79 3.42
N GLY A 49 0.40 -12.80 4.07
CA GLY A 49 1.68 -12.96 4.77
C GLY A 49 2.91 -12.62 3.92
N PHE A 50 2.73 -12.21 2.66
CA PHE A 50 3.83 -11.74 1.83
C PHE A 50 4.34 -10.38 2.31
N GLU A 51 5.64 -10.27 2.58
CA GLU A 51 6.33 -9.02 2.90
C GLU A 51 7.21 -8.60 1.73
N GLY A 52 6.88 -7.48 1.11
CA GLY A 52 7.61 -6.91 -0.02
C GLY A 52 8.16 -5.51 0.30
N PRO A 53 9.19 -5.03 -0.41
CA PRO A 53 9.71 -3.68 -0.26
C PRO A 53 8.79 -2.60 -0.83
#